data_AF-A0A067NVZ8-F1
#
_entry.id   AF-A0A067NVZ8-F1
#
_cell.length_a   1.000
_cell.length_b   1.000
_cell.length_c   1.000
_cell.angle_alpha   90.00
_cell.angle_beta   90.00
_cell.angle_gamma   90.00
#
_symmetry.space_group_name_H-M   'P 1'
#
loop_
_entity.id
_entity.type
_entity.pdbx_description
1 polymer ?
#
loop_
_entity_poly.entity_id
_entity_poly.type
_entity_poly.pdbx_seq_one_letter_code
_entity_poly.pdbx_strand_id
1 'polypeptide(L)'
;DDHGLKAVKQNTKYYLRGGDLHLLADGELFRIHRYFFERESHKLRGKLAQPAAPGGKPEGTSDSNAIILSNVSVSDLEKFLWVFYNPRYSLYDATFEEWAVILRIADLWGFPEVKALCVRQLENLDVDIVDRLVLYQRFKVAEEVLTPRYVELCSRDELLTEAEATSLGISTTVMICSLRERLRSSASPSDGSK
;
A
#
# COMPACT_ATOMS: atom_id res chain seq x y z
N ASP A 1 -36.88 -10.81 -4.98
CA ASP A 1 -35.69 -10.48 -4.17
C ASP A 1 -35.32 -9.03 -4.38
N ASP A 2 -35.80 -8.22 -3.44
CA ASP A 2 -35.71 -6.76 -3.42
C ASP A 2 -34.30 -6.36 -3.01
N HIS A 3 -33.39 -6.20 -3.99
CA HIS A 3 -32.13 -5.51 -3.77
C HIS A 3 -32.43 -4.03 -3.57
N GLY A 4 -32.83 -3.69 -2.34
CA GLY A 4 -33.07 -2.32 -1.93
C GLY A 4 -31.95 -1.41 -2.42
N LEU A 5 -32.31 -0.47 -3.29
CA LEU A 5 -31.44 0.60 -3.77
C LEU A 5 -30.93 1.35 -2.53
N LYS A 6 -29.75 0.95 -2.02
CA LYS A 6 -29.06 1.72 -0.99
C LYS A 6 -28.88 3.12 -1.56
N ALA A 7 -29.53 4.10 -0.94
CA ALA A 7 -29.41 5.49 -1.33
C ALA A 7 -27.92 5.87 -1.31
N VAL A 8 -27.42 6.32 -2.45
CA VAL A 8 -26.05 6.84 -2.55
C VAL A 8 -25.97 8.08 -1.67
N LYS A 9 -25.06 8.08 -0.70
CA LYS A 9 -24.82 9.22 0.18
C LYS A 9 -23.47 9.86 -0.11
N GLN A 10 -23.32 11.14 0.19
CA GLN A 10 -22.04 11.84 0.06
C GLN A 10 -21.14 11.48 1.25
N ASN A 11 -19.86 11.23 0.98
CA ASN A 11 -18.89 11.00 2.04
C ASN A 11 -18.69 12.29 2.87
N THR A 12 -18.65 12.16 4.18
CA THR A 12 -18.63 13.33 5.08
C THR A 12 -17.28 14.05 5.11
N LYS A 13 -16.19 13.37 4.77
CA LYS A 13 -14.82 13.92 4.81
C LYS A 13 -14.35 14.41 3.44
N TYR A 14 -14.65 13.64 2.39
CA TYR A 14 -14.08 13.81 1.05
C TYR A 14 -15.14 14.05 -0.02
N TYR A 15 -16.15 14.85 0.31
CA TYR A 15 -17.03 15.49 -0.65
C TYR A 15 -16.69 16.98 -0.75
N LEU A 16 -15.56 17.26 -1.41
CA LEU A 16 -14.88 18.55 -1.35
C LEU A 16 -15.47 19.54 -2.36
N ARG A 17 -15.71 20.76 -1.87
CA ARG A 17 -16.05 21.89 -2.74
C ARG A 17 -14.85 22.19 -3.65
N GLY A 18 -15.10 22.28 -4.96
CA GLY A 18 -14.04 22.49 -5.96
C GLY A 18 -13.44 21.21 -6.55
N GLY A 19 -13.79 20.04 -6.00
CA GLY A 19 -13.43 18.77 -6.62
C GLY A 19 -14.11 18.58 -7.98
N ASP A 20 -13.41 17.89 -8.87
CA ASP A 20 -13.74 17.66 -10.28
C ASP A 20 -13.60 16.17 -10.67
N LEU A 21 -13.23 15.30 -9.72
CA LEU A 21 -13.26 13.86 -9.84
C LEU A 21 -14.26 13.26 -8.86
N HIS A 22 -15.20 12.47 -9.41
CA HIS A 22 -16.29 11.82 -8.69
C HIS A 22 -16.05 10.32 -8.67
N LEU A 23 -15.95 9.73 -7.47
CA LEU A 23 -15.74 8.30 -7.25
C LEU A 23 -16.89 7.74 -6.40
N LEU A 24 -17.26 6.48 -6.61
CA LEU A 24 -18.26 5.78 -5.82
C LEU A 24 -17.64 4.52 -5.21
N ALA A 25 -17.59 4.45 -3.87
CA ALA A 25 -17.09 3.29 -3.13
C ALA A 25 -18.12 2.85 -2.09
N ASP A 26 -18.50 1.57 -2.07
CA ASP A 26 -19.53 0.97 -1.20
C ASP A 26 -20.82 1.81 -0.99
N GLY A 27 -21.28 2.50 -2.03
CA GLY A 27 -22.48 3.35 -1.97
C GLY A 27 -22.25 4.75 -1.39
N GLU A 28 -21.01 5.13 -1.12
CA GLU A 28 -20.62 6.51 -0.77
C GLU A 28 -19.94 7.23 -1.93
N LEU A 29 -20.38 8.46 -2.16
CA LEU A 29 -19.89 9.32 -3.23
C LEU A 29 -18.79 10.23 -2.70
N PHE A 30 -17.66 10.22 -3.38
CA PHE A 30 -16.50 11.05 -3.12
C PHE A 30 -16.38 12.10 -4.22
N ARG A 31 -16.02 13.32 -3.82
CA ARG A 31 -15.73 14.42 -4.73
C ARG A 31 -14.39 15.03 -4.34
N ILE A 32 -13.40 14.84 -5.18
CA ILE A 32 -11.99 15.16 -4.90
C ILE A 32 -11.34 15.81 -6.12
N HIS A 33 -10.11 16.30 -5.96
CA HIS A 33 -9.36 16.95 -7.04
C HIS A 33 -8.66 15.93 -7.93
N ARG A 34 -9.04 15.92 -9.21
CA ARG A 34 -8.53 15.06 -10.28
C ARG A 34 -7.02 15.21 -10.48
N TYR A 35 -6.51 16.43 -10.25
CA TYR A 35 -5.12 16.78 -10.44
C TYR A 35 -4.14 15.82 -9.75
N PHE A 36 -4.40 15.39 -8.51
CA PHE A 36 -3.52 14.45 -7.80
C PHE A 36 -3.41 13.10 -8.53
N PHE A 37 -4.52 12.62 -9.07
CA PHE A 37 -4.60 11.34 -9.77
C PHE A 37 -3.95 11.42 -11.15
N GLU A 38 -4.17 12.50 -11.89
CA GLU A 38 -3.51 12.70 -13.19
C GLU A 38 -2.01 12.92 -13.04
N ARG A 39 -1.59 13.69 -12.04
CA ARG A 39 -0.17 13.96 -11.79
C ARG A 39 0.56 12.70 -11.36
N GLU A 40 0.04 11.94 -10.40
CA GLU A 40 0.84 10.92 -9.72
C GLU A 40 0.51 9.48 -10.10
N SER A 41 -0.69 9.20 -10.62
CA SER A 41 -1.06 7.83 -11.01
C SER A 41 -0.76 7.57 -12.48
N HIS A 42 0.17 6.65 -12.77
CA HIS A 42 0.41 6.26 -14.15
C HIS A 42 -0.74 5.46 -14.76
N LYS A 43 -1.48 4.68 -13.95
CA LYS A 43 -2.62 3.87 -14.43
C LYS A 43 -3.88 4.72 -14.63
N LEU A 44 -4.16 5.63 -13.71
CA LEU A 44 -5.38 6.44 -13.76
C LEU A 44 -5.22 7.65 -14.67
N ARG A 45 -4.01 8.22 -14.85
CA ARG A 45 -3.80 9.30 -15.83
C ARG A 45 -4.31 8.92 -17.21
N GLY A 46 -3.94 7.73 -17.70
CA GLY A 46 -4.42 7.24 -19.00
C GLY A 46 -5.93 7.03 -19.03
N LYS A 47 -6.51 6.43 -17.99
CA LYS A 47 -7.96 6.20 -17.87
C LYS A 47 -8.74 7.52 -17.86
N LEU A 48 -8.27 8.49 -17.10
CA LEU A 48 -8.89 9.81 -16.94
C LEU A 48 -8.71 10.68 -18.20
N ALA A 49 -7.67 10.47 -19.00
CA ALA A 49 -7.48 11.20 -20.26
C ALA A 49 -8.36 10.70 -21.42
N GLN A 50 -9.10 9.60 -21.26
CA GLN A 50 -9.90 9.04 -22.35
C GLN A 50 -11.08 9.96 -22.71
N PRO A 51 -11.25 10.30 -24.01
CA PRO A 51 -12.40 11.07 -24.46
C PRO A 51 -13.68 10.24 -24.29
N ALA A 52 -14.76 10.92 -23.95
CA ALA A 52 -16.07 10.29 -23.93
C ALA A 52 -16.52 9.88 -25.34
N ALA A 53 -17.43 8.91 -25.41
CA ALA A 53 -18.16 8.63 -26.65
C ALA A 53 -18.86 9.90 -27.17
N PRO A 54 -19.12 10.03 -28.49
CA PRO A 54 -19.78 11.20 -29.05
C PRO A 54 -21.09 11.53 -28.32
N GLY A 55 -21.19 12.75 -27.76
CA GLY A 55 -22.34 13.20 -26.96
C GLY A 55 -22.35 12.78 -25.49
N GLY A 56 -21.39 11.97 -25.04
CA GLY A 56 -21.21 11.57 -23.65
C GLY A 56 -20.33 12.54 -22.84
N LYS A 57 -20.38 12.40 -21.51
CA LYS A 57 -19.42 13.04 -20.59
C LYS A 57 -18.34 12.04 -20.19
N PRO A 58 -17.09 12.48 -19.98
CA PRO A 58 -16.04 11.59 -19.47
C PRO A 58 -16.44 10.98 -18.12
N GLU A 59 -15.98 9.76 -17.85
CA GLU A 59 -16.22 9.08 -16.57
C GLU A 59 -15.63 9.92 -15.41
N GLY A 60 -16.36 9.97 -14.30
CA GLY A 60 -15.93 10.65 -13.07
C GLY A 60 -16.12 12.16 -13.05
N THR A 61 -16.87 12.76 -13.97
CA THR A 61 -17.06 14.24 -14.01
C THR A 61 -18.31 14.73 -13.28
N SER A 62 -19.17 13.84 -12.80
CA SER A 62 -20.40 14.19 -12.07
C SER A 62 -20.90 13.02 -11.21
N ASP A 63 -21.77 13.31 -10.25
CA ASP A 63 -22.36 12.30 -9.34
C ASP A 63 -23.03 11.15 -10.10
N SER A 64 -23.77 11.49 -11.16
CA SER A 64 -24.47 10.51 -12.01
C SER A 64 -23.56 9.70 -12.93
N ASN A 65 -22.28 10.04 -13.01
CA ASN A 65 -21.29 9.38 -13.86
C ASN A 65 -19.99 9.12 -13.09
N ALA A 66 -20.09 8.88 -11.77
CA ALA A 66 -18.94 8.65 -10.91
C ALA A 66 -18.23 7.33 -11.28
N ILE A 67 -16.90 7.29 -11.11
CA ILE A 67 -16.14 6.05 -11.32
C ILE A 67 -16.43 5.09 -10.17
N ILE A 68 -16.97 3.92 -10.49
CA ILE A 68 -17.30 2.90 -9.49
C ILE A 68 -16.04 2.14 -9.10
N LEU A 69 -15.76 2.10 -7.80
CA LEU A 69 -14.65 1.37 -7.20
C LEU A 69 -15.18 0.08 -6.56
N SER A 70 -14.93 -1.07 -7.19
CA SER A 70 -15.44 -2.37 -6.73
C SER A 70 -14.52 -3.09 -5.74
N ASN A 71 -13.29 -2.63 -5.57
CA ASN A 71 -12.23 -3.32 -4.81
C ASN A 71 -11.57 -2.44 -3.73
N VAL A 72 -12.20 -1.31 -3.40
CA VAL A 72 -11.73 -0.37 -2.39
C VAL A 72 -12.90 0.01 -1.51
N SER A 73 -12.78 -0.26 -0.21
CA SER A 73 -13.81 0.14 0.74
C SER A 73 -13.78 1.64 1.02
N VAL A 74 -14.87 2.19 1.54
CA VAL A 74 -14.93 3.60 2.00
C VAL A 74 -13.77 3.91 2.95
N SER A 75 -13.57 3.07 3.97
CA SER A 75 -12.53 3.30 4.97
C SER A 75 -11.13 3.24 4.39
N ASP A 76 -10.88 2.38 3.41
CA ASP A 76 -9.56 2.29 2.77
C ASP A 76 -9.31 3.50 1.86
N LEU A 77 -10.34 3.94 1.13
CA LEU A 77 -10.25 5.14 0.30
C LEU A 77 -9.98 6.38 1.15
N GLU A 78 -10.65 6.53 2.29
CA GLU A 78 -10.42 7.64 3.21
C GLU A 78 -8.97 7.70 3.70
N LYS A 79 -8.36 6.55 4.03
CA LYS A 79 -6.94 6.46 4.44
C LYS A 79 -6.01 6.84 3.30
N PHE A 80 -6.29 6.38 2.08
CA PHE A 80 -5.49 6.74 0.92
C PHE A 80 -5.58 8.24 0.60
N LEU A 81 -6.80 8.81 0.62
CA LEU A 81 -7.01 10.24 0.36
C LEU A 81 -6.37 11.14 1.42
N TRP A 82 -6.27 10.66 2.66
CA TRP A 82 -5.60 11.40 3.72
C TRP A 82 -4.16 11.77 3.37
N VAL A 83 -3.44 10.98 2.56
CA VAL A 83 -2.08 11.31 2.09
C VAL A 83 -2.04 12.68 1.39
N PHE A 84 -3.06 13.01 0.60
CA PHE A 84 -3.13 14.25 -0.18
C PHE A 84 -3.73 15.42 0.59
N TYR A 85 -4.70 15.12 1.45
CA TYR A 85 -5.49 16.12 2.16
C TYR A 85 -5.10 16.27 3.63
N ASN A 86 -3.96 15.69 4.04
CA ASN A 86 -3.44 15.83 5.40
C ASN A 86 -3.25 17.33 5.72
N PRO A 87 -3.99 17.90 6.69
CA PRO A 87 -3.87 19.32 7.04
C PRO A 87 -2.53 19.64 7.71
N ARG A 88 -1.82 18.63 8.22
CA ARG A 88 -0.50 18.75 8.85
C ARG A 88 0.54 18.18 7.90
N TYR A 89 1.04 19.01 6.99
CA TYR A 89 1.95 18.69 5.86
C TYR A 89 3.23 17.87 6.16
N SER A 90 3.47 17.47 7.40
CA SER A 90 4.62 16.68 7.83
C SER A 90 4.34 15.70 8.97
N LEU A 91 3.13 15.70 9.53
CA LEU A 91 2.76 14.81 10.64
C LEU A 91 1.84 13.73 10.10
N TYR A 92 2.42 12.57 9.86
CA TYR A 92 1.70 11.37 9.51
C TYR A 92 1.64 10.47 10.74
N ASP A 93 0.46 10.43 11.36
CA ASP A 93 0.17 9.56 12.49
C ASP A 93 -0.79 8.46 11.99
N ALA A 94 -0.22 7.33 11.60
CA ALA A 94 -0.94 6.20 11.06
C ALA A 94 -0.25 4.89 11.45
N THR A 95 -1.04 3.86 11.73
CA THR A 95 -0.53 2.55 12.16
C THR A 95 0.08 1.78 10.98
N PHE A 96 0.75 0.67 11.29
CA PHE A 96 1.30 -0.23 10.28
C PHE A 96 0.21 -0.74 9.32
N GLU A 97 -0.95 -1.12 9.86
CA GLU A 97 -2.09 -1.63 9.08
C GLU A 97 -2.65 -0.56 8.15
N GLU A 98 -2.72 0.68 8.63
CA GLU A 98 -3.18 1.82 7.82
C GLU A 98 -2.20 2.10 6.67
N TRP A 99 -0.90 2.12 6.95
CA TRP A 99 0.11 2.25 5.90
C TRP A 99 0.10 1.09 4.91
N ALA A 100 -0.12 -0.14 5.37
CA ALA A 100 -0.25 -1.31 4.50
C ALA A 100 -1.46 -1.18 3.56
N VAL A 101 -2.58 -0.62 4.04
CA VAL A 101 -3.76 -0.31 3.21
C VAL A 101 -3.44 0.77 2.17
N ILE A 102 -2.79 1.86 2.58
CA ILE A 102 -2.41 2.95 1.67
C ILE A 102 -1.44 2.42 0.61
N LEU A 103 -0.43 1.64 1.00
CA LEU A 103 0.54 1.00 0.12
C LEU A 103 -0.15 0.10 -0.92
N ARG A 104 -1.14 -0.70 -0.49
CA ARG A 104 -1.94 -1.54 -1.37
C ARG A 104 -2.66 -0.73 -2.44
N ILE A 105 -3.32 0.36 -2.06
CA ILE A 105 -4.05 1.21 -3.01
C ILE A 105 -3.07 1.94 -3.93
N ALA A 106 -1.95 2.44 -3.39
CA ALA A 106 -0.90 3.09 -4.16
C ALA A 106 -0.33 2.16 -5.24
N ASP A 107 -0.08 0.88 -4.93
CA ASP A 107 0.38 -0.10 -5.91
C ASP A 107 -0.72 -0.46 -6.95
N LEU A 108 -1.94 -0.69 -6.46
CA LEU A 108 -3.11 -0.99 -7.29
C LEU A 108 -3.35 0.09 -8.35
N TRP A 109 -3.35 1.36 -7.94
CA TRP A 109 -3.59 2.51 -8.80
C TRP A 109 -2.31 3.09 -9.40
N GLY A 110 -1.13 2.59 -9.04
CA GLY A 110 0.11 3.00 -9.67
C GLY A 110 0.57 4.42 -9.29
N PHE A 111 0.63 4.72 -7.99
CA PHE A 111 1.21 5.93 -7.42
C PHE A 111 2.62 5.64 -6.86
N PRO A 112 3.68 5.74 -7.68
CA PRO A 112 5.05 5.39 -7.25
C PRO A 112 5.55 6.26 -6.09
N GLU A 113 5.28 7.57 -6.10
CA GLU A 113 5.70 8.49 -5.04
C GLU A 113 4.98 8.22 -3.72
N VAL A 114 3.68 7.90 -3.77
CA VAL A 114 2.92 7.50 -2.58
C VAL A 114 3.43 6.16 -2.06
N LYS A 115 3.73 5.20 -2.94
CA LYS A 115 4.35 3.92 -2.56
C LYS A 115 5.70 4.14 -1.85
N ALA A 116 6.56 5.01 -2.37
CA ALA A 116 7.82 5.37 -1.73
C ALA A 116 7.61 6.11 -0.40
N LEU A 117 6.58 6.95 -0.28
CA LEU A 117 6.18 7.55 1.00
C LEU A 117 5.78 6.48 2.01
N CYS A 118 4.92 5.52 1.64
CA CYS A 118 4.50 4.45 2.55
C CYS A 118 5.70 3.66 3.08
N VAL A 119 6.62 3.26 2.20
CA VAL A 119 7.84 2.54 2.60
C VAL A 119 8.65 3.36 3.60
N ARG A 120 8.90 4.65 3.34
CA ARG A 120 9.62 5.52 4.28
C ARG A 120 8.95 5.63 5.64
N GLN A 121 7.63 5.64 5.70
CA GLN A 121 6.89 5.75 6.96
C GLN A 121 6.86 4.41 7.71
N LEU A 122 6.70 3.29 7.00
CA LEU A 122 6.78 1.93 7.56
C LEU A 122 8.16 1.62 8.16
N GLU A 123 9.23 2.21 7.61
CA GLU A 123 10.58 2.09 8.16
C GLU A 123 10.76 2.78 9.52
N ASN A 124 9.93 3.78 9.85
CA ASN A 124 9.99 4.49 11.12
C ASN A 124 9.14 3.83 12.22
N LEU A 125 8.34 2.82 11.88
CA LEU A 125 7.50 2.11 12.84
C LEU A 125 8.26 0.95 13.47
N ASP A 126 8.08 0.80 14.78
CA ASP A 126 8.53 -0.37 15.52
C ASP A 126 7.51 -1.50 15.32
N VAL A 127 7.83 -2.41 14.41
CA VAL A 127 7.01 -3.58 14.05
C VAL A 127 7.90 -4.78 13.81
N ASP A 128 7.29 -5.95 13.95
CA ASP A 128 7.95 -7.22 13.70
C ASP A 128 8.55 -7.26 12.28
N ILE A 129 9.79 -7.76 12.23
CA ILE A 129 10.58 -7.78 11.00
C ILE A 129 9.97 -8.70 9.94
N VAL A 130 9.34 -9.79 10.35
CA VAL A 130 8.71 -10.74 9.44
C VAL A 130 7.46 -10.12 8.82
N ASP A 131 6.62 -9.47 9.62
CA ASP A 131 5.44 -8.75 9.11
C ASP A 131 5.84 -7.69 8.08
N ARG A 132 6.89 -6.92 8.38
CA ARG A 132 7.45 -5.93 7.46
C ARG A 132 7.96 -6.57 6.16
N LEU A 133 8.73 -7.65 6.26
CA LEU A 133 9.29 -8.36 5.09
C LEU A 133 8.19 -8.95 4.22
N VAL A 134 7.17 -9.57 4.81
CA VAL A 134 6.01 -10.12 4.07
C VAL A 134 5.32 -9.01 3.28
N LEU A 135 5.09 -7.85 3.91
CA LEU A 135 4.51 -6.69 3.24
C LEU A 135 5.39 -6.21 2.07
N TYR A 136 6.69 -6.07 2.30
CA TYR A 136 7.63 -5.56 1.31
C TYR A 136 7.81 -6.51 0.13
N GLN A 137 7.86 -7.82 0.38
CA GLN A 137 7.86 -8.87 -0.65
C GLN A 137 6.59 -8.80 -1.50
N ARG A 138 5.42 -8.75 -0.84
CA ARG A 138 4.12 -8.69 -1.52
C ARG A 138 4.02 -7.51 -2.47
N PHE A 139 4.51 -6.34 -2.06
CA PHE A 139 4.47 -5.13 -2.86
C PHE A 139 5.75 -4.86 -3.65
N LYS A 140 6.68 -5.82 -3.74
CA LYS A 140 7.92 -5.70 -4.52
C LYS A 140 8.66 -4.39 -4.24
N VAL A 141 8.86 -4.10 -2.95
CA VAL A 141 9.70 -2.97 -2.52
C VAL A 141 11.13 -3.20 -3.00
N ALA A 142 11.86 -2.11 -3.22
CA ALA A 142 13.20 -2.15 -3.81
C ALA A 142 14.20 -2.96 -2.95
N GLU A 143 15.16 -3.62 -3.62
CA GLU A 143 16.11 -4.52 -2.96
C GLU A 143 17.01 -3.81 -1.94
N GLU A 144 17.25 -2.50 -2.14
CA GLU A 144 18.03 -1.66 -1.24
C GLU A 144 17.38 -1.53 0.14
N VAL A 145 16.04 -1.64 0.20
CA VAL A 145 15.27 -1.61 1.45
C VAL A 145 15.09 -3.03 2.02
N LEU A 146 14.92 -4.03 1.16
CA LEU A 146 14.74 -5.43 1.59
C LEU A 146 16.01 -6.06 2.16
N THR A 147 17.16 -5.82 1.52
CA THR A 147 18.44 -6.47 1.86
C THR A 147 18.83 -6.26 3.33
N PRO A 148 18.84 -5.03 3.87
CA PRO A 148 19.15 -4.81 5.29
C PRO A 148 18.23 -5.57 6.24
N ARG A 149 16.94 -5.73 5.89
CA ARG A 149 15.95 -6.45 6.70
C ARG A 149 16.14 -7.96 6.66
N TYR A 150 16.54 -8.52 5.52
CA TYR A 150 16.93 -9.92 5.48
C TYR A 150 18.18 -10.19 6.31
N VAL A 151 19.16 -9.28 6.29
CA VAL A 151 20.36 -9.39 7.13
C VAL A 151 19.98 -9.37 8.61
N GLU A 152 19.15 -8.42 9.03
CA GLU A 152 18.65 -8.32 10.40
C GLU A 152 17.92 -9.61 10.84
N LEU A 153 17.04 -10.16 9.99
CA LEU A 153 16.36 -11.44 10.26
C LEU A 153 17.34 -12.64 10.31
N CYS A 154 18.40 -12.62 9.50
CA CYS A 154 19.44 -13.65 9.55
C CYS A 154 20.34 -13.51 10.78
N SER A 155 20.50 -12.30 11.32
CA SER A 155 21.35 -12.03 12.47
C SER A 155 20.66 -12.24 13.82
N ARG A 156 19.31 -12.29 13.88
CA ARG A 156 18.60 -12.55 15.14
C ARG A 156 18.94 -13.92 15.73
N ASP A 157 18.91 -14.08 17.05
CA ASP A 157 19.24 -15.36 17.69
C ASP A 157 18.12 -16.39 17.49
N GLU A 158 16.87 -15.95 17.54
CA GLU A 158 15.68 -16.77 17.43
C GLU A 158 15.55 -17.41 16.04
N LEU A 159 15.17 -18.69 16.02
CA LEU A 159 14.83 -19.39 14.79
C LEU A 159 13.53 -18.85 14.19
N LEU A 160 13.28 -19.15 12.92
CA LEU A 160 11.96 -18.95 12.34
C LEU A 160 10.97 -19.90 12.98
N THR A 161 9.88 -19.37 13.47
CA THR A 161 8.69 -20.14 13.84
C THR A 161 8.01 -20.66 12.58
N GLU A 162 7.15 -21.68 12.74
CA GLU A 162 6.34 -22.21 11.64
C GLU A 162 5.42 -21.13 11.02
N ALA A 163 4.86 -20.25 11.85
CA ALA A 163 3.99 -19.16 11.40
C ALA A 163 4.74 -18.14 10.54
N GLU A 164 5.95 -17.74 10.96
CA GLU A 164 6.81 -16.84 10.19
C GLU A 164 7.26 -17.49 8.88
N ALA A 165 7.71 -18.76 8.94
CA ALA A 165 8.15 -19.51 7.78
C ALA A 165 7.04 -19.68 6.73
N THR A 166 5.81 -19.88 7.20
CA THR A 166 4.61 -19.95 6.36
C THR A 166 4.33 -18.61 5.69
N SER A 167 4.43 -17.51 6.44
CA SER A 167 4.14 -16.16 5.95
C SER A 167 5.17 -15.66 4.92
N LEU A 168 6.45 -15.95 5.13
CA LEU A 168 7.55 -15.59 4.22
C LEU A 168 7.59 -16.45 2.95
N GLY A 169 6.97 -17.63 3.01
CA GLY A 169 6.99 -18.63 1.95
C GLY A 169 8.29 -19.43 1.88
N ILE A 170 8.20 -20.61 1.27
CA ILE A 170 9.27 -21.64 1.31
C ILE A 170 10.60 -21.14 0.73
N SER A 171 10.57 -20.37 -0.36
CA SER A 171 11.79 -19.90 -1.03
C SER A 171 12.59 -18.95 -0.13
N THR A 172 11.90 -18.01 0.51
CA THR A 172 12.51 -17.07 1.46
C THR A 172 13.03 -17.80 2.70
N THR A 173 12.24 -18.72 3.24
CA THR A 173 12.63 -19.51 4.42
C THR A 173 13.91 -20.31 4.16
N VAL A 174 14.01 -21.01 3.02
CA VAL A 174 15.23 -21.73 2.64
C VAL A 174 16.42 -20.80 2.49
N MET A 175 16.23 -19.62 1.88
CA MET A 175 17.27 -18.60 1.76
C MET A 175 17.77 -18.16 3.14
N ILE A 176 16.86 -17.79 4.05
CA ILE A 176 17.20 -17.34 5.41
C ILE A 176 17.95 -18.44 6.17
N CYS A 177 17.45 -19.67 6.17
CA CYS A 177 18.12 -20.79 6.84
C CYS A 177 19.53 -21.04 6.28
N SER A 178 19.68 -20.99 4.96
CA SER A 178 21.00 -21.17 4.30
C SER A 178 21.98 -20.06 4.66
N LEU A 179 21.52 -18.80 4.71
CA LEU A 179 22.35 -17.66 5.09
C LEU A 179 22.75 -17.73 6.57
N ARG A 180 21.81 -18.07 7.47
CA ARG A 180 22.06 -18.25 8.90
C ARG A 180 23.11 -19.32 9.16
N GLU A 181 23.01 -20.47 8.49
CA GLU A 181 23.98 -21.57 8.63
C GLU A 181 25.38 -21.12 8.20
N ARG A 182 25.49 -20.45 7.04
CA ARG A 182 26.77 -19.94 6.54
C ARG A 182 27.41 -18.94 7.49
N LEU A 183 26.62 -18.02 8.07
CA LEU A 183 27.12 -17.05 9.06
C LEU A 183 27.67 -17.77 10.29
N ARG A 184 26.97 -18.78 10.81
CA ARG A 184 27.40 -19.56 11.97
C ARG A 184 28.62 -20.44 11.70
N SER A 185 28.68 -21.09 10.54
CA SER A 185 29.86 -21.89 10.14
C SER A 185 31.11 -21.02 9.99
N SER A 186 30.96 -19.78 9.50
CA SER A 186 32.09 -18.85 9.34
C SER A 186 32.60 -18.25 10.67
N ALA A 187 31.79 -18.29 11.73
CA ALA A 187 32.13 -17.75 13.04
C ALA A 187 32.86 -18.75 13.96
N SER A 188 33.05 -20.01 13.53
CA SER A 188 33.85 -20.99 14.28
C SER A 188 35.34 -20.75 13.99
N PRO A 189 36.15 -20.25 14.94
CA PRO A 189 37.60 -20.24 14.76
C PRO A 189 38.05 -21.70 14.72
N SER A 190 38.92 -22.02 13.77
CA SER A 190 39.79 -23.18 13.86
C SER A 190 40.36 -23.25 15.28
N ASP A 191 39.99 -24.30 16.00
CA ASP A 191 40.58 -24.69 17.27
C ASP A 191 42.11 -24.74 17.08
N GLY A 192 42.77 -23.68 17.54
CA GLY A 192 44.21 -23.51 17.50
C GLY A 192 44.83 -24.48 18.48
N SER A 193 45.03 -25.71 18.02
CA SER A 193 45.78 -26.74 18.71
C SER A 193 47.21 -26.28 19.01
N LYS A 194 47.58 -26.47 20.29
CA LYS A 194 48.92 -26.52 20.91
C LYS A 194 49.55 -25.22 21.41
#